data_AF-A0AAJ1JXM9-F1
#
_entry.id   AF-A0AAJ1JXM9-F1
#
_cell.length_a   1.000
_cell.length_b   1.000
_cell.length_c   1.000
_cell.angle_alpha   90.00
_cell.angle_beta   90.00
_cell.angle_gamma   90.00
#
_symmetry.space_group_name_H-M   'P 1'
#
loop_
_entity.id
_entity.type
_entity.pdbx_description
1 polymer ?
#
loop_
_entity_poly.entity_id
_entity_poly.type
_entity_poly.pdbx_seq_one_letter_code
_entity_poly.pdbx_strand_id
1 'polypeptide(L)'
;MLTFVLINIIYWLIAFLIYKMRISKDKNSRLIFNDFDFYDKLSKPQQDDFWNKSNQLVKKLLISLGVVINLPFIVDIVITDNTLFVFIILLSYVLFIVWYLYEYKKLKNTFSFRK
;
A
#
# COMPACT_ATOMS: atom_id res chain seq x y z
N MET A 1 -16.23 8.52 18.68
CA MET A 1 -15.03 7.97 19.35
C MET A 1 -14.78 6.49 19.05
N LEU A 2 -15.74 5.58 19.25
CA LEU A 2 -15.54 4.14 19.00
C LEU A 2 -15.10 3.80 17.56
N THR A 3 -15.71 4.45 16.55
CA THR A 3 -15.36 4.27 15.13
C THR A 3 -13.91 4.63 14.83
N PHE A 4 -13.37 5.69 15.47
CA PHE A 4 -11.97 6.10 15.34
C PHE A 4 -11.01 5.06 15.92
N VAL A 5 -11.36 4.48 17.07
CA VAL A 5 -10.57 3.41 17.70
C VAL A 5 -10.55 2.17 16.81
N LEU A 6 -11.71 1.73 16.30
CA LEU A 6 -11.81 0.58 15.40
C LEU A 6 -11.01 0.77 14.11
N ILE A 7 -11.08 1.95 13.51
CA ILE A 7 -10.34 2.30 12.30
C ILE A 7 -8.82 2.25 12.53
N ASN A 8 -8.35 2.78 13.67
CA ASN A 8 -6.93 2.70 14.04
C ASN A 8 -6.49 1.25 14.28
N ILE A 9 -7.30 0.42 14.94
CA ILE A 9 -7.03 -1.01 15.13
C ILE A 9 -6.89 -1.72 13.77
N ILE A 10 -7.79 -1.45 12.82
CA ILE A 10 -7.73 -2.00 11.46
C ILE A 10 -6.46 -1.55 10.74
N TYR A 11 -6.09 -0.27 10.83
CA TYR A 11 -4.84 0.23 10.26
C TYR A 11 -3.61 -0.50 10.82
N TRP A 12 -3.52 -0.64 12.14
CA TRP A 12 -2.41 -1.35 12.78
C TRP A 12 -2.39 -2.84 12.42
N LEU A 13 -3.54 -3.49 12.28
CA LEU A 13 -3.64 -4.87 11.79
C LEU A 13 -3.10 -4.99 10.35
N ILE A 14 -3.48 -4.08 9.44
CA ILE A 14 -2.98 -4.07 8.07
C ILE A 14 -1.46 -3.85 8.05
N ALA A 15 -0.96 -2.88 8.81
CA ALA A 15 0.47 -2.60 8.92
C ALA A 15 1.24 -3.82 9.47
N PHE A 16 0.69 -4.48 10.50
CA PHE A 16 1.27 -5.69 11.07
C PHE A 16 1.28 -6.87 10.09
N LEU A 17 0.20 -7.09 9.34
CA LEU A 17 0.14 -8.12 8.31
C LEU A 17 1.18 -7.89 7.21
N ILE A 18 1.29 -6.65 6.71
CA ILE A 18 2.29 -6.28 5.71
C ILE A 18 3.72 -6.46 6.25
N TYR A 19 3.96 -6.05 7.50
CA TYR A 19 5.25 -6.26 8.15
C TYR A 19 5.58 -7.75 8.27
N LYS A 20 4.65 -8.56 8.77
CA LYS A 20 4.79 -10.01 8.92
C LYS A 20 5.10 -10.70 7.59
N MET A 21 4.40 -10.32 6.53
CA MET A 21 4.70 -10.77 5.16
C MET A 21 6.14 -10.44 4.79
N ARG A 22 6.59 -9.19 4.98
CA ARG A 22 7.93 -8.72 4.61
C ARG A 22 9.08 -9.39 5.37
N ILE A 23 8.89 -9.76 6.63
CA ILE A 23 9.90 -10.45 7.44
C ILE A 23 9.83 -11.97 7.35
N SER A 24 8.79 -12.52 6.70
CA SER A 24 8.56 -13.95 6.63
C SER A 24 9.78 -14.70 6.10
N LYS A 25 10.07 -15.89 6.62
CA LYS A 25 11.14 -16.74 6.08
C LYS A 25 10.76 -17.36 4.74
N ASP A 26 9.47 -17.57 4.52
CA ASP A 26 8.97 -18.02 3.23
C ASP A 26 9.10 -16.89 2.22
N LYS A 27 9.94 -17.12 1.22
CA LYS A 27 10.19 -16.18 0.14
C LYS A 27 8.86 -15.76 -0.47
N ASN A 28 7.99 -16.69 -0.86
CA ASN A 28 6.75 -16.41 -1.60
C ASN A 28 5.85 -15.35 -0.92
N SER A 29 5.76 -15.41 0.40
CA SER A 29 4.97 -14.47 1.20
C SER A 29 5.57 -13.06 1.39
N ARG A 30 6.84 -12.81 0.98
CA ARG A 30 7.53 -11.53 1.17
C ARG A 30 7.08 -10.41 0.25
N LEU A 31 6.43 -10.74 -0.86
CA LEU A 31 5.91 -9.77 -1.81
C LEU A 31 4.39 -9.66 -1.63
N ILE A 32 3.88 -8.44 -1.53
CA ILE A 32 2.47 -8.15 -1.22
C ILE A 32 1.50 -8.77 -2.24
N PHE A 33 1.94 -9.00 -3.48
CA PHE A 33 1.14 -9.63 -4.54
C PHE A 33 1.70 -10.97 -5.03
N ASN A 34 2.52 -11.64 -4.23
CA ASN A 34 3.01 -12.98 -4.56
C ASN A 34 3.73 -13.06 -5.93
N ASP A 35 4.40 -11.97 -6.32
CA ASP A 35 4.94 -11.73 -7.66
C ASP A 35 6.35 -12.36 -7.82
N PHE A 36 6.55 -13.55 -7.24
CA PHE A 36 7.85 -14.21 -7.12
C PHE A 36 8.46 -14.63 -8.45
N ASP A 37 7.62 -15.05 -9.40
CA ASP A 37 8.04 -15.43 -10.75
C ASP A 37 8.76 -14.31 -11.49
N PHE A 38 8.45 -13.05 -11.16
CA PHE A 38 9.17 -11.90 -11.69
C PHE A 38 10.48 -11.67 -10.96
N TYR A 39 10.45 -11.72 -9.62
CA TYR A 39 11.61 -11.45 -8.78
C TYR A 39 12.76 -12.45 -9.02
N ASP A 40 12.45 -13.74 -9.12
CA ASP A 40 13.44 -14.79 -9.32
C ASP A 40 14.12 -14.74 -10.70
N LYS A 41 13.50 -14.08 -11.69
CA LYS A 41 14.08 -13.86 -13.02
C LYS A 41 15.13 -12.74 -13.04
N LEU A 42 15.22 -11.93 -11.99
CA LEU A 42 16.20 -10.85 -11.89
C LEU A 42 17.56 -11.39 -11.41
N SER A 43 18.65 -10.73 -11.82
CA SER A 43 19.99 -11.03 -11.27
C SER A 43 20.10 -10.60 -9.79
N LYS A 44 20.99 -11.20 -9.00
CA LYS A 44 21.15 -10.86 -7.56
C LYS A 44 21.27 -9.35 -7.28
N PRO A 45 22.06 -8.55 -8.03
CA PRO A 45 22.12 -7.11 -7.82
C PRO A 45 20.79 -6.39 -8.10
N GLN A 46 20.04 -6.86 -9.10
CA GLN A 46 18.72 -6.31 -9.45
C GLN A 46 17.65 -6.72 -8.44
N GLN A 47 17.75 -7.92 -7.86
CA GLN A 47 16.90 -8.39 -6.77
C GLN A 47 17.03 -7.48 -5.54
N ASP A 48 18.25 -7.16 -5.13
CA ASP A 48 18.50 -6.28 -3.97
C ASP A 48 17.99 -4.85 -4.22
N ASP A 49 18.23 -4.27 -5.41
CA ASP A 49 17.71 -2.94 -5.77
C ASP A 49 16.17 -2.93 -5.87
N PHE A 50 15.57 -3.97 -6.47
CA PHE A 50 14.12 -4.12 -6.52
C PHE A 50 13.52 -4.24 -5.12
N TRP A 51 14.15 -5.04 -4.24
CA TRP A 51 13.71 -5.22 -2.86
C TRP A 51 13.73 -3.90 -2.08
N ASN A 52 14.81 -3.12 -2.22
CA ASN A 52 14.93 -1.81 -1.57
C ASN A 52 13.85 -0.83 -2.05
N LYS A 53 13.63 -0.72 -3.36
CA LYS A 53 12.58 0.16 -3.92
C LYS A 53 11.18 -0.31 -3.60
N SER A 54 10.95 -1.63 -3.59
CA SER A 54 9.68 -2.24 -3.18
C SER A 54 9.37 -1.93 -1.70
N ASN A 55 10.36 -2.01 -0.82
CA ASN A 55 10.21 -1.63 0.59
C ASN A 55 9.92 -0.13 0.76
N GLN A 56 10.58 0.73 0.00
CA GLN A 56 10.26 2.16 0.00
C GLN A 56 8.83 2.41 -0.45
N LEU A 57 8.36 1.72 -1.49
CA LEU A 57 6.97 1.83 -1.96
C LEU A 57 5.98 1.37 -0.89
N VAL A 58 6.28 0.31 -0.13
CA VAL A 58 5.43 -0.14 0.98
C VAL A 58 5.38 0.86 2.12
N LYS A 59 6.52 1.49 2.47
CA LYS A 59 6.52 2.56 3.47
C LYS A 59 5.61 3.72 3.02
N LYS A 60 5.71 4.12 1.75
CA LYS A 60 4.82 5.13 1.18
C LYS A 60 3.36 4.69 1.22
N LEU A 61 3.06 3.44 0.86
CA LEU A 61 1.70 2.87 0.95
C LEU A 61 1.14 2.98 2.38
N LEU A 62 1.90 2.59 3.40
CA LEU A 62 1.44 2.66 4.79
C LEU A 62 1.17 4.10 5.24
N ILE A 63 2.06 5.03 4.90
CA ILE A 63 1.88 6.46 5.21
C ILE A 63 0.62 7.00 4.50
N SER A 64 0.49 6.75 3.20
CA SER A 64 -0.66 7.18 2.40
C SER A 64 -1.97 6.55 2.89
N LEU A 65 -1.95 5.27 3.29
CA LEU A 65 -3.09 4.61 3.91
C LEU A 65 -3.50 5.30 5.21
N GLY A 66 -2.52 5.65 6.06
CA GLY A 66 -2.78 6.41 7.28
C GLY A 66 -3.46 7.75 7.00
N VAL A 67 -3.04 8.47 5.96
CA VAL A 67 -3.69 9.73 5.54
C VAL A 67 -5.12 9.49 5.05
N VAL A 68 -5.33 8.53 4.14
CA VAL A 68 -6.65 8.23 3.57
C VAL A 68 -7.64 7.77 4.64
N ILE A 69 -7.17 6.99 5.61
CA ILE A 69 -7.98 6.51 6.73
C ILE A 69 -8.39 7.65 7.67
N ASN A 70 -7.56 8.68 7.82
CA ASN A 70 -7.87 9.85 8.65
C ASN A 70 -8.68 10.93 7.90
N LEU A 71 -8.75 10.85 6.57
CA LEU A 71 -9.46 11.80 5.72
C LEU A 71 -10.95 11.98 6.09
N PRO A 72 -11.74 10.92 6.40
CA PRO A 72 -13.10 11.06 6.87
C PRO A 72 -13.24 12.00 8.07
N PHE A 73 -12.29 12.01 9.02
CA PHE A 73 -12.38 12.86 10.21
C PHE A 73 -12.10 14.33 9.91
N ILE A 74 -11.27 14.61 8.90
CA ILE A 74 -10.99 15.98 8.45
C ILE A 74 -12.18 16.51 7.65
N VAL A 75 -12.76 15.67 6.79
CA VAL A 75 -13.84 16.05 5.87
C VAL A 75 -15.19 16.16 6.59
N ASP A 76 -15.45 15.34 7.61
CA ASP A 76 -16.69 15.39 8.43
C ASP A 76 -16.85 16.74 9.15
N ILE A 77 -15.74 17.41 9.47
CA ILE A 77 -15.76 18.76 10.05
C ILE A 77 -16.25 19.81 9.03
N VAL A 78 -16.11 19.53 7.73
CA VAL A 78 -16.25 20.52 6.65
C VAL A 78 -17.49 20.29 5.78
N ILE A 79 -17.92 19.03 5.60
CA ILE A 79 -19.01 18.67 4.69
C ILE A 79 -20.22 18.20 5.47
N THR A 80 -21.32 18.96 5.40
CA THR A 80 -22.60 18.65 6.05
C THR A 80 -23.49 17.70 5.25
N ASP A 81 -23.18 17.45 3.97
CA ASP A 81 -23.91 16.51 3.12
C ASP A 81 -23.30 15.10 3.17
N ASN A 82 -24.05 14.17 3.75
CA ASN A 82 -23.68 12.77 3.92
C ASN A 82 -23.39 12.03 2.60
N THR A 83 -24.03 12.42 1.49
CA THR A 83 -23.85 11.77 0.18
C THR A 83 -22.52 12.17 -0.44
N LEU A 84 -22.21 13.47 -0.42
CA LEU A 84 -20.93 14.00 -0.88
C LEU A 84 -19.77 13.48 -0.01
N PHE A 85 -19.98 13.37 1.29
CA PHE A 85 -19.03 12.79 2.23
C PHE A 85 -18.65 11.35 1.85
N VAL A 86 -19.64 10.47 1.67
CA VAL A 86 -19.41 9.07 1.28
C VAL A 86 -18.71 8.97 -0.08
N PHE A 87 -19.11 9.81 -1.05
CA PHE A 87 -18.49 9.83 -2.37
C PHE A 87 -17.00 10.19 -2.33
N ILE A 88 -16.63 11.24 -1.58
CA ILE A 88 -15.23 11.68 -1.44
C ILE A 88 -14.38 10.60 -0.78
N ILE A 89 -14.91 9.92 0.23
CA ILE A 89 -14.23 8.82 0.91
C ILE A 89 -13.97 7.67 -0.06
N LEU A 90 -15.00 7.20 -0.76
CA LEU A 90 -14.87 6.11 -1.73
C LEU A 90 -13.87 6.46 -2.83
N LEU A 91 -13.95 7.68 -3.38
CA LEU A 91 -13.03 8.16 -4.41
C LEU A 91 -11.57 8.19 -3.90
N SER A 92 -11.35 8.61 -2.66
CA SER A 92 -10.01 8.65 -2.05
C SER A 92 -9.40 7.25 -1.91
N TYR A 93 -10.19 6.26 -1.50
CA TYR A 93 -9.75 4.87 -1.43
C TYR A 93 -9.45 4.29 -2.82
N VAL A 94 -10.29 4.56 -3.81
CA VAL A 94 -10.06 4.10 -5.20
C VAL A 94 -8.78 4.70 -5.75
N LEU A 95 -8.60 6.02 -5.62
CA LEU A 95 -7.39 6.71 -6.07
C LEU A 95 -6.13 6.17 -5.38
N PHE A 96 -6.21 5.89 -4.08
CA PHE A 96 -5.12 5.28 -3.33
C PHE A 96 -4.71 3.89 -3.87
N ILE A 97 -5.68 3.01 -4.12
CA ILE A 97 -5.42 1.68 -4.68
C ILE A 97 -4.83 1.78 -6.08
N VAL A 98 -5.44 2.61 -6.95
CA VAL A 98 -4.97 2.81 -8.33
C VAL A 98 -3.55 3.36 -8.36
N TRP A 99 -3.25 4.35 -7.50
CA TRP A 99 -1.90 4.90 -7.37
C TRP A 99 -0.88 3.82 -6.98
N TYR A 100 -1.18 2.99 -5.98
CA TYR A 100 -0.26 1.94 -5.55
C TYR A 100 -0.02 0.90 -6.65
N LEU A 101 -1.07 0.44 -7.32
CA LEU A 101 -0.96 -0.50 -8.44
C LEU A 101 -0.13 0.08 -9.59
N TYR A 102 -0.33 1.36 -9.90
CA TYR A 102 0.44 2.07 -10.91
C TYR A 102 1.92 2.16 -10.56
N GLU A 103 2.27 2.60 -9.35
CA GLU A 103 3.67 2.69 -8.89
C GLU A 103 4.34 1.31 -8.83
N TYR A 104 3.62 0.27 -8.40
CA TYR A 104 4.14 -1.09 -8.40
C TYR A 104 4.40 -1.61 -9.82
N LYS A 105 3.47 -1.37 -10.76
CA LYS A 105 3.65 -1.72 -12.18
C LYS A 105 4.82 -0.96 -12.81
N LYS A 106 4.96 0.32 -12.51
CA LYS A 106 6.08 1.16 -12.96
C LYS A 106 7.42 0.63 -12.45
N LEU A 107 7.47 0.23 -11.17
CA LEU A 107 8.64 -0.42 -10.60
C LEU A 107 8.98 -1.70 -11.37
N LYS A 108 8.01 -2.60 -11.57
CA LYS A 108 8.21 -3.84 -12.33
C LYS A 108 8.76 -3.60 -13.73
N ASN A 109 8.16 -2.67 -14.48
CA ASN A 109 8.59 -2.31 -15.82
C ASN A 109 10.05 -1.80 -15.84
N THR A 110 10.44 -0.98 -14.87
CA THR A 110 11.81 -0.45 -14.79
C THR A 110 12.86 -1.55 -14.72
N PHE A 111 12.54 -2.67 -14.08
CA PHE A 111 13.46 -3.81 -13.94
C PHE A 111 13.31 -4.83 -15.08
N SER A 112 12.15 -4.93 -15.74
CA SER A 112 11.98 -5.80 -16.91
C SER A 112 12.74 -5.32 -18.15
N PHE A 113 12.93 -4.00 -18.30
CA PHE A 113 13.63 -3.41 -19.44
C PHE A 113 15.15 -3.25 -19.24
N ARG A 114 15.69 -3.60 -18.06
CA ARG A 114 17.14 -3.59 -17.76
C ARG A 114 17.84 -4.92 -18.10
N LYS A 115 17.34 -5.65 -19.10
CA LYS A 115 17.99 -6.88 -19.58
C LYS A 115 19.31 -6.58 -20.25
#